data_AF-A0A7C3UAC0-F1
#
_entry.id   AF-A0A7C3UAC0-F1
#
_cell.length_a   1.000
_cell.length_b   1.000
_cell.length_c   1.000
_cell.angle_alpha   90.00
_cell.angle_beta   90.00
_cell.angle_gamma   90.00
#
_symmetry.space_group_name_H-M   'P 1'
#
loop_
_entity.id
_entity.type
_entity.pdbx_description
1 polymer ?
#
loop_
_entity_poly.entity_id
_entity_poly.type
_entity_poly.pdbx_seq_one_letter_code
_entity_poly.pdbx_strand_id
1 'polypeptide(L)'
;MGGVDTDPVRVHMILAITLAVLLVGWGVLLSPPFRGLRASIGLPTDLPGARFNPEVNAAEIISKDEEGAKFFLARVAHYYHALFAVLLYGMLAAFGSMRKDVVGVDLLNITLIGTIFTVTGAIVYSYISRTFFWHGLFISGLAILFSSGLLTLLRFKPSKMLDLALIVALILLLGGGAIGAYVGSSYINSEVAEGFERAKILARFNPDLGEDNEIWRAMTGHLHTMVALATTMTFLIGIYRIGILDGKLANLNGKLAKISILLVIFGELVMALASYSVWFFGKIAHLIITPAALILIASTLILSFLMHGYGLKESFKEPKSLLFWGLRLGNIWTWAFIALPGAIVAISLRKPIFFNPEFRNELWDWAELSYNIGHWHIIVVLWGVMLLLIYLADVRSKLASAFGWLSLIGMLGATAAANLYMLANPPGPYSPNPYSNFWLSTIVEPFLILMSIGIAASYLIFLIYSTK
;
A
#
# COMPACT_ATOMS: atom_id res chain seq x y z
N MET A 1 0.41 20.81 39.60
CA MET A 1 0.47 20.64 38.14
C MET A 1 0.12 19.18 37.87
N GLY A 2 -1.16 18.90 37.61
CA GLY A 2 -1.60 17.52 37.31
C GLY A 2 -1.10 17.15 35.93
N GLY A 3 -0.20 16.18 35.85
CA GLY A 3 0.28 15.64 34.58
C GLY A 3 -0.90 15.10 33.78
N VAL A 4 -1.04 15.57 32.54
CA VAL A 4 -1.95 14.94 31.59
C VAL A 4 -1.36 13.56 31.30
N ASP A 5 -1.93 12.52 31.90
CA ASP A 5 -1.60 11.12 31.60
C ASP A 5 -2.01 10.85 30.14
N THR A 6 -1.07 11.09 29.22
CA THR A 6 -1.27 10.80 27.80
C THR A 6 -1.22 9.29 27.60
N ASP A 7 -2.27 8.71 27.01
CA ASP A 7 -2.31 7.27 26.68
C ASP A 7 -1.07 6.93 25.83
N PRO A 8 -0.15 6.07 26.28
CA PRO A 8 1.08 5.80 25.54
C PRO A 8 0.83 5.28 24.12
N VAL A 9 -0.28 4.54 23.90
CA VAL A 9 -0.66 4.08 22.56
C VAL A 9 -0.99 5.25 21.63
N ARG A 10 -1.60 6.32 22.18
CA ARG A 10 -1.91 7.54 21.43
C ARG A 10 -0.64 8.25 20.98
N VAL A 11 0.40 8.26 21.82
CA VAL A 11 1.72 8.78 21.46
C VAL A 11 2.30 7.99 20.28
N HIS A 12 2.20 6.66 20.28
CA HIS A 12 2.65 5.84 19.16
C HIS A 12 1.89 6.13 17.86
N MET A 13 0.57 6.36 17.93
CA MET A 13 -0.22 6.79 16.78
C MET A 13 0.30 8.13 16.23
N ILE A 14 0.55 9.13 17.10
CA ILE A 14 1.15 10.42 16.71
C ILE A 14 2.49 10.19 16.00
N LEU A 15 3.38 9.38 16.58
CA LEU A 15 4.68 9.08 15.99
C LEU A 15 4.55 8.41 14.62
N ALA A 16 3.63 7.46 14.46
CA ALA A 16 3.44 6.75 13.19
C ALA A 16 2.99 7.70 12.07
N ILE A 17 1.98 8.53 12.32
CA ILE A 17 1.49 9.47 11.30
C ILE A 17 2.51 10.59 11.02
N THR A 18 3.24 11.07 12.03
CA THR A 18 4.32 12.04 11.84
C THR A 18 5.45 11.44 11.00
N LEU A 19 5.88 10.20 11.25
CA LEU A 19 6.87 9.52 10.42
C LEU A 19 6.39 9.36 8.98
N ALA A 20 5.10 9.07 8.77
CA ALA A 20 4.52 8.97 7.42
C ALA A 20 4.57 10.32 6.70
N VAL A 21 4.18 11.41 7.36
CA VAL A 21 4.23 12.77 6.81
C VAL A 21 5.65 13.17 6.48
N LEU A 22 6.61 12.92 7.37
CA LEU A 22 8.02 13.24 7.13
C LEU A 22 8.59 12.45 5.96
N LEU A 23 8.34 11.13 5.91
CA LEU A 23 8.83 10.27 4.84
C LEU A 23 8.23 10.63 3.48
N VAL A 24 6.91 10.82 3.41
CA VAL A 24 6.21 11.20 2.18
C VAL A 24 6.62 12.60 1.73
N GLY A 25 6.67 13.56 2.65
CA GLY A 25 7.14 14.92 2.37
C GLY A 25 8.57 14.93 1.84
N TRP A 26 9.44 14.10 2.41
CA TRP A 26 10.80 13.87 1.90
C TRP A 26 10.78 13.29 0.47
N GLY A 27 9.97 12.25 0.20
CA GLY A 27 9.84 11.71 -1.15
C GLY A 27 9.33 12.72 -2.17
N VAL A 28 8.38 13.58 -1.79
CA VAL A 28 7.86 14.67 -2.64
C VAL A 28 8.96 15.69 -2.94
N LEU A 29 9.71 16.14 -1.93
CA LEU A 29 10.87 17.03 -2.11
C LEU A 29 11.91 16.44 -3.06
N LEU A 30 12.06 15.11 -3.07
CA LEU A 30 12.97 14.40 -3.95
C LEU A 30 12.44 14.18 -5.38
N SER A 31 11.19 14.56 -5.67
CA SER A 31 10.60 14.38 -7.00
C SER A 31 11.09 15.43 -8.01
N PRO A 32 11.17 15.11 -9.32
CA PRO A 32 11.76 15.99 -10.33
C PRO A 32 11.27 17.45 -10.36
N PRO A 33 9.99 17.78 -10.09
CA PRO A 33 9.52 19.17 -10.08
C PRO A 33 10.24 20.07 -9.05
N PHE A 34 10.80 19.52 -7.98
CA PHE A 34 11.40 20.27 -6.88
C PHE A 34 12.93 20.41 -6.99
N ARG A 35 13.52 20.29 -8.19
CA ARG A 35 14.98 20.47 -8.43
C ARG A 35 15.54 21.75 -7.81
N GLY A 36 14.88 22.88 -8.04
CA GLY A 36 15.31 24.19 -7.50
C GLY A 36 15.24 24.24 -5.97
N LEU A 37 14.16 23.72 -5.38
CA LEU A 37 14.00 23.65 -3.93
C LEU A 37 15.02 22.71 -3.28
N ARG A 38 15.35 21.57 -3.91
CA ARG A 38 16.43 20.69 -3.44
C ARG A 38 17.77 21.40 -3.41
N ALA A 39 18.12 22.06 -4.52
CA ALA A 39 19.36 22.82 -4.61
C ALA A 39 19.44 23.90 -3.53
N SER A 40 18.32 24.59 -3.25
CA SER A 40 18.28 25.66 -2.24
C SER A 40 18.46 25.17 -0.79
N ILE A 41 18.25 23.88 -0.53
CA ILE A 41 18.46 23.28 0.81
C ILE A 41 19.73 22.40 0.86
N GLY A 42 20.62 22.53 -0.13
CA GLY A 42 21.90 21.83 -0.16
C GLY A 42 21.84 20.36 -0.58
N LEU A 43 20.73 19.93 -1.19
CA LEU A 43 20.61 18.60 -1.81
C LEU A 43 21.00 18.65 -3.29
N PRO A 44 21.48 17.53 -3.87
CA PRO A 44 21.77 17.46 -5.29
C PRO A 44 20.56 17.85 -6.16
N THR A 45 20.79 18.69 -7.16
CA THR A 45 19.79 19.06 -8.18
C THR A 45 19.27 17.78 -8.86
N ASP A 46 20.21 16.92 -9.26
CA ASP A 46 19.95 15.63 -9.87
C ASP A 46 20.38 14.51 -8.94
N LEU A 47 19.51 13.51 -8.81
CA LEU A 47 19.77 12.33 -8.02
C LEU A 47 20.40 11.27 -8.94
N PRO A 48 21.35 10.43 -8.47
CA PRO A 48 21.87 9.33 -9.29
C PRO A 48 20.73 8.42 -9.77
N GLY A 49 20.75 8.01 -11.03
CA GLY A 49 19.64 7.27 -11.63
C GLY A 49 18.32 8.05 -11.69
N ALA A 50 18.35 9.39 -11.62
CA ALA A 50 17.16 10.20 -11.86
C ALA A 50 16.63 9.90 -13.26
N ARG A 51 15.33 9.61 -13.33
CA ARG A 51 14.65 9.35 -14.59
C ARG A 51 14.25 10.62 -15.33
N PHE A 52 14.48 11.78 -14.73
CA PHE A 52 14.06 13.04 -15.34
C PHE A 52 15.02 13.41 -16.47
N ASN A 53 14.50 13.41 -17.70
CA ASN A 53 15.17 13.87 -18.89
C ASN A 53 14.85 15.37 -19.09
N PRO A 54 15.84 16.27 -18.91
CA PRO A 54 15.65 17.71 -19.03
C PRO A 54 15.46 18.18 -20.48
N GLU A 55 15.95 17.46 -21.48
CA GLU A 55 15.83 17.82 -22.90
C GLU A 55 14.37 17.83 -23.34
N VAL A 56 13.59 16.96 -22.71
CA VAL A 56 12.20 16.72 -23.04
C VAL A 56 11.24 17.00 -21.88
N ASN A 57 11.78 17.52 -20.77
CA ASN A 57 11.05 17.91 -19.57
C ASN A 57 10.13 16.80 -19.01
N ALA A 58 10.63 15.55 -18.95
CA ALA A 58 9.83 14.37 -18.63
C ALA A 58 10.56 13.34 -17.77
N ALA A 59 9.82 12.47 -17.07
CA ALA A 59 10.40 11.29 -16.44
C ALA A 59 10.35 10.08 -17.38
N GLU A 60 11.50 9.51 -17.72
CA GLU A 60 11.66 8.23 -18.43
C GLU A 60 11.26 7.04 -17.53
N ILE A 61 11.04 5.86 -18.12
CA ILE A 61 10.65 4.65 -17.36
C ILE A 61 11.83 4.10 -16.55
N ILE A 62 13.02 4.06 -17.15
CA ILE A 62 14.29 3.70 -16.54
C ILE A 62 15.43 4.43 -17.27
N SER A 63 16.55 4.67 -16.59
CA SER A 63 17.74 5.22 -17.22
C SER A 63 18.22 4.29 -18.35
N LYS A 64 18.63 4.88 -19.49
CA LYS A 64 19.32 4.12 -20.55
C LYS A 64 20.67 3.57 -20.08
N ASP A 65 21.28 4.23 -19.11
CA ASP A 65 22.47 3.75 -18.41
C ASP A 65 22.09 2.68 -17.37
N GLU A 66 22.70 1.49 -17.49
CA GLU A 66 22.42 0.32 -16.66
C GLU A 66 22.77 0.57 -15.18
N GLU A 67 23.86 1.30 -14.91
CA GLU A 67 24.26 1.63 -13.54
C GLU A 67 23.25 2.57 -12.87
N GLY A 68 22.81 3.61 -13.60
CA GLY A 68 21.73 4.50 -13.20
C GLY A 68 20.40 3.76 -13.02
N ALA A 69 20.10 2.77 -13.85
CA ALA A 69 18.92 1.91 -13.72
C ALA A 69 18.96 1.10 -12.42
N LYS A 70 20.09 0.43 -12.12
CA LYS A 70 20.32 -0.30 -10.87
C LYS A 70 20.18 0.64 -9.66
N PHE A 71 20.75 1.84 -9.73
CA PHE A 71 20.63 2.86 -8.67
C PHE A 71 19.16 3.21 -8.39
N PHE A 72 18.40 3.49 -9.44
CA PHE A 72 16.98 3.85 -9.33
C PHE A 72 16.16 2.70 -8.71
N LEU A 73 16.35 1.47 -9.18
CA LEU A 73 15.63 0.30 -8.69
C LEU A 73 15.93 0.02 -7.21
N ALA A 74 17.20 0.16 -6.79
CA ALA A 74 17.57 0.03 -5.39
C ALA A 74 16.88 1.11 -4.53
N ARG A 75 16.92 2.38 -4.97
CA ARG A 75 16.26 3.49 -4.25
C ARG A 75 14.76 3.26 -4.09
N VAL A 76 14.08 2.84 -5.15
CA VAL A 76 12.65 2.51 -5.11
C VAL A 76 12.39 1.42 -4.07
N ALA A 77 13.15 0.32 -4.09
CA ALA A 77 12.98 -0.77 -3.14
C ALA A 77 13.11 -0.28 -1.68
N HIS A 78 14.17 0.47 -1.35
CA HIS A 78 14.38 0.99 0.01
C HIS A 78 13.27 1.97 0.42
N TYR A 79 12.84 2.87 -0.47
CA TYR A 79 11.79 3.83 -0.17
C TYR A 79 10.44 3.13 0.10
N TYR A 80 10.08 2.13 -0.71
CA TYR A 80 8.86 1.36 -0.48
C TYR A 80 8.90 0.58 0.83
N HIS A 81 10.04 -0.02 1.20
CA HIS A 81 10.20 -0.70 2.48
C HIS A 81 10.14 0.26 3.67
N ALA A 82 10.72 1.46 3.55
CA ALA A 82 10.58 2.51 4.56
C ALA A 82 9.11 2.92 4.74
N LEU A 83 8.37 3.11 3.65
CA LEU A 83 6.94 3.43 3.70
C LEU A 83 6.14 2.28 4.32
N PHE A 84 6.39 1.04 3.89
CA PHE A 84 5.78 -0.16 4.46
C PHE A 84 6.03 -0.26 5.96
N ALA A 85 7.26 -0.05 6.42
CA ALA A 85 7.62 -0.08 7.84
C ALA A 85 6.82 0.94 8.66
N VAL A 86 6.62 2.14 8.13
CA VAL A 86 5.81 3.17 8.78
C VAL A 86 4.32 2.79 8.81
N LEU A 87 3.78 2.27 7.69
CA LEU A 87 2.38 1.87 7.62
C LEU A 87 2.07 0.65 8.50
N LEU A 88 2.96 -0.35 8.56
CA LEU A 88 2.84 -1.50 9.47
C LEU A 88 2.87 -1.07 10.93
N TYR A 89 3.79 -0.16 11.29
CA TYR A 89 3.83 0.41 12.63
C TYR A 89 2.55 1.18 12.96
N GLY A 90 2.06 2.00 12.03
CA GLY A 90 0.80 2.72 12.22
C GLY A 90 -0.41 1.79 12.34
N MET A 91 -0.43 0.69 11.60
CA MET A 91 -1.44 -0.35 11.70
C MET A 91 -1.41 -1.05 13.06
N LEU A 92 -0.23 -1.40 13.57
CA LEU A 92 -0.07 -1.95 14.92
C LEU A 92 -0.49 -0.95 16.01
N ALA A 93 -0.15 0.33 15.87
CA ALA A 93 -0.58 1.37 16.81
C ALA A 93 -2.11 1.54 16.81
N ALA A 94 -2.76 1.53 15.63
CA ALA A 94 -4.22 1.54 15.55
C ALA A 94 -4.82 0.31 16.23
N PHE A 95 -4.28 -0.88 15.96
CA PHE A 95 -4.79 -2.12 16.57
C PHE A 95 -4.59 -2.15 18.08
N GLY A 96 -3.43 -1.71 18.58
CA GLY A 96 -3.13 -1.57 20.00
C GLY A 96 -4.07 -0.62 20.74
N SER A 97 -4.66 0.37 20.06
CA SER A 97 -5.67 1.25 20.67
C SER A 97 -6.99 0.50 21.02
N MET A 98 -7.19 -0.68 20.44
CA MET A 98 -8.36 -1.54 20.64
C MET A 98 -8.03 -2.86 21.34
N ARG A 99 -6.81 -3.36 21.19
CA ARG A 99 -6.34 -4.66 21.71
C ARG A 99 -4.98 -4.52 22.41
N LYS A 100 -4.97 -3.76 23.52
CA LYS A 100 -3.78 -3.58 24.37
C LYS A 100 -3.24 -4.90 24.95
N ASP A 101 -4.09 -5.92 25.05
CA ASP A 101 -3.72 -7.28 25.46
C ASP A 101 -2.84 -7.99 24.42
N VAL A 102 -2.98 -7.65 23.13
CA VAL A 102 -2.18 -8.21 22.03
C VAL A 102 -1.01 -7.30 21.71
N VAL A 103 -1.28 -6.00 21.53
CA VAL A 103 -0.28 -4.98 21.16
C VAL A 103 -0.16 -3.96 22.29
N GLY A 104 0.76 -4.25 23.21
CA GLY A 104 1.14 -3.36 24.31
C GLY A 104 2.17 -2.31 23.90
N VAL A 105 2.46 -1.39 24.83
CA VAL A 105 3.44 -0.30 24.65
C VAL A 105 4.85 -0.85 24.41
N ASP A 106 5.19 -1.95 25.08
CA ASP A 106 6.46 -2.64 24.89
C ASP A 106 6.64 -3.12 23.44
N LEU A 107 5.60 -3.69 22.83
CA LEU A 107 5.62 -4.12 21.44
C LEU A 107 5.66 -2.94 20.47
N LEU A 108 4.94 -1.86 20.77
CA LEU A 108 4.98 -0.64 19.99
C LEU A 108 6.34 0.05 20.02
N ASN A 109 7.05 0.01 21.16
CA ASN A 109 8.42 0.50 21.28
C ASN A 109 9.40 -0.29 20.41
N ILE A 110 9.33 -1.63 20.44
CA ILE A 110 10.16 -2.49 19.58
C ILE A 110 9.87 -2.21 18.10
N THR A 111 8.59 -2.12 17.75
CA THR A 111 8.14 -1.82 16.38
C THR A 111 8.66 -0.44 15.93
N LEU A 112 8.55 0.58 16.78
CA LEU A 112 9.07 1.93 16.50
C LEU A 112 10.58 1.93 16.25
N ILE A 113 11.36 1.22 17.07
CA ILE A 113 12.81 1.08 16.85
C ILE A 113 13.09 0.45 15.49
N GLY A 114 12.39 -0.64 15.17
CA GLY A 114 12.50 -1.30 13.86
C GLY A 114 12.14 -0.37 12.70
N THR A 115 11.07 0.43 12.84
CA THR A 115 10.67 1.43 11.84
C THR A 115 11.72 2.52 11.68
N ILE A 116 12.24 3.09 12.77
CA ILE A 116 13.27 4.14 12.70
C ILE A 116 14.53 3.59 12.02
N PHE A 117 14.99 2.40 12.40
CA PHE A 117 16.16 1.77 11.78
C PHE A 117 15.95 1.52 10.29
N THR A 118 14.77 1.01 9.91
CA THR A 118 14.41 0.79 8.51
C THR A 118 14.39 2.10 7.73
N VAL A 119 13.70 3.13 8.23
CA VAL A 119 13.55 4.42 7.55
C VAL A 119 14.89 5.13 7.42
N THR A 120 15.63 5.27 8.52
CA THR A 120 16.94 5.93 8.51
C THR A 120 17.93 5.18 7.64
N GLY A 121 18.05 3.85 7.80
CA GLY A 121 18.92 3.02 6.97
C GLY A 121 18.58 3.13 5.48
N ALA A 122 17.29 2.99 5.13
CA ALA A 122 16.81 3.06 3.75
C ALA A 122 17.10 4.42 3.10
N ILE A 123 16.76 5.52 3.78
CA ILE A 123 16.88 6.87 3.24
C ILE A 123 18.36 7.28 3.15
N VAL A 124 19.14 7.06 4.21
CA VAL A 124 20.56 7.42 4.18
C VAL A 124 21.30 6.59 3.15
N TYR A 125 21.06 5.27 3.07
CA TYR A 125 21.69 4.40 2.07
C TYR A 125 21.35 4.80 0.64
N SER A 126 20.09 5.18 0.37
CA SER A 126 19.61 5.44 -0.99
C SER A 126 19.91 6.85 -1.51
N TYR A 127 20.14 7.81 -0.62
CA TYR A 127 20.22 9.24 -0.98
C TYR A 127 21.46 9.96 -0.47
N ILE A 128 22.17 9.43 0.53
CA ILE A 128 23.27 10.16 1.20
C ILE A 128 24.58 9.35 1.17
N SER A 129 24.59 8.12 1.71
CA SER A 129 25.82 7.35 1.92
C SER A 129 25.60 5.84 1.80
N ARG A 130 26.27 5.22 0.83
CA ARG A 130 26.16 3.78 0.51
C ARG A 130 27.21 2.95 1.24
N THR A 131 27.11 2.89 2.56
CA THR A 131 28.01 2.07 3.37
C THR A 131 27.31 0.79 3.82
N PHE A 132 28.11 -0.24 4.11
CA PHE A 132 27.66 -1.46 4.75
C PHE A 132 26.85 -1.17 6.02
N PHE A 133 27.25 -0.16 6.80
CA PHE A 133 26.55 0.24 8.03
C PHE A 133 25.10 0.66 7.76
N TRP A 134 24.84 1.55 6.79
CA TRP A 134 23.48 2.02 6.53
C TRP A 134 22.58 0.94 5.93
N HIS A 135 23.13 0.09 5.08
CA HIS A 135 22.42 -1.09 4.58
C HIS A 135 22.12 -2.09 5.71
N GLY A 136 23.11 -2.38 6.56
CA GLY A 136 22.95 -3.25 7.72
C GLY A 136 21.92 -2.72 8.71
N LEU A 137 21.85 -1.39 8.91
CA LEU A 137 20.82 -0.76 9.73
C LEU A 137 19.42 -0.95 9.15
N PHE A 138 19.28 -0.80 7.83
CA PHE A 138 18.02 -1.06 7.12
C PHE A 138 17.55 -2.51 7.31
N ILE A 139 18.43 -3.48 7.06
CA ILE A 139 18.12 -4.91 7.23
C ILE A 139 17.82 -5.25 8.71
N SER A 140 18.58 -4.70 9.65
CA SER A 140 18.32 -4.89 11.09
C SER A 140 16.94 -4.35 11.48
N GLY A 141 16.55 -3.20 10.94
CA GLY A 141 15.22 -2.63 11.14
C GLY A 141 14.10 -3.54 10.64
N LEU A 142 14.24 -4.10 9.44
CA LEU A 142 13.28 -5.06 8.89
C LEU A 142 13.19 -6.33 9.74
N ALA A 143 14.32 -6.84 10.23
CA ALA A 143 14.35 -8.00 11.12
C ALA A 143 13.63 -7.73 12.45
N ILE A 144 13.78 -6.54 13.03
CA ILE A 144 13.06 -6.12 14.25
C ILE A 144 11.55 -6.01 13.98
N LEU A 145 11.14 -5.48 12.83
CA LEU A 145 9.72 -5.41 12.45
C LEU A 145 9.12 -6.81 12.28
N PHE A 146 9.83 -7.70 11.61
CA PHE A 146 9.44 -9.11 11.49
C PHE A 146 9.29 -9.78 12.87
N SER A 147 10.26 -9.55 13.76
CA SER A 147 10.22 -10.06 15.15
C SER A 147 9.03 -9.49 15.93
N SER A 148 8.67 -8.23 15.70
CA SER A 148 7.48 -7.60 16.30
C SER A 148 6.19 -8.28 15.82
N GLY A 149 6.13 -8.66 14.53
CA GLY A 149 5.04 -9.46 13.99
C GLY A 149 4.93 -10.85 14.65
N LEU A 150 6.06 -11.54 14.86
CA LEU A 150 6.10 -12.81 15.58
C LEU A 150 5.63 -12.67 17.03
N LEU A 151 6.11 -11.65 17.75
CA LEU A 151 5.67 -11.37 19.12
C LEU A 151 4.17 -11.04 19.19
N THR A 152 3.66 -10.29 18.20
CA THR A 152 2.21 -10.05 18.06
C THR A 152 1.47 -11.38 17.93
N LEU A 153 1.92 -12.26 17.02
CA LEU A 153 1.31 -13.57 16.78
C LEU A 153 1.29 -14.44 18.04
N LEU A 154 2.40 -14.48 18.80
CA LEU A 154 2.51 -15.25 20.04
C LEU A 154 1.56 -14.75 21.14
N ARG A 155 1.26 -13.44 21.17
CA ARG A 155 0.31 -12.84 22.12
C ARG A 155 -1.13 -12.94 21.65
N PHE A 156 -1.36 -13.17 20.36
CA PHE A 156 -2.69 -13.10 19.78
C PHE A 156 -3.52 -14.33 20.16
N LYS A 157 -4.41 -14.14 21.13
CA LYS A 157 -5.46 -15.13 21.46
C LYS A 157 -6.77 -14.73 20.77
N PRO A 158 -7.20 -15.43 19.72
CA PRO A 158 -8.42 -15.08 19.01
C PRO A 158 -9.64 -15.40 19.87
N SER A 159 -10.50 -14.39 20.06
CA SER A 159 -11.74 -14.49 20.85
C SER A 159 -13.00 -14.35 20.00
N LYS A 160 -12.88 -13.68 18.85
CA LYS A 160 -13.96 -13.41 17.91
C LYS A 160 -13.57 -13.87 16.50
N MET A 161 -14.56 -14.08 15.63
CA MET A 161 -14.29 -14.47 14.24
C MET A 161 -13.41 -13.43 13.50
N LEU A 162 -13.58 -12.15 13.81
CA LEU A 162 -12.75 -11.08 13.24
C LEU A 162 -11.28 -11.17 13.70
N ASP A 163 -11.04 -11.64 14.93
CA ASP A 163 -9.67 -11.92 15.42
C ASP A 163 -9.04 -13.06 14.61
N LEU A 164 -9.85 -14.05 14.19
CA LEU A 164 -9.38 -15.16 13.36
C LEU A 164 -8.95 -14.70 11.95
N ALA A 165 -9.67 -13.73 11.35
CA ALA A 165 -9.23 -13.14 10.08
C ALA A 165 -7.91 -12.36 10.27
N LEU A 166 -7.81 -11.54 11.32
CA LEU A 166 -6.59 -10.79 11.61
C LEU A 166 -5.37 -11.70 11.88
N ILE A 167 -5.54 -12.80 12.62
CA ILE A 167 -4.43 -13.72 12.88
C ILE A 167 -4.02 -14.50 11.62
N VAL A 168 -4.97 -14.88 10.76
CA VAL A 168 -4.66 -15.51 9.47
C VAL A 168 -3.89 -14.54 8.57
N ALA A 169 -4.37 -13.31 8.42
CA ALA A 169 -3.66 -12.26 7.69
C ALA A 169 -2.23 -12.04 8.22
N LEU A 170 -2.05 -12.02 9.56
CA LEU A 170 -0.74 -11.86 10.19
C LEU A 170 0.20 -13.04 9.87
N ILE A 171 -0.28 -14.29 9.98
CA ILE A 171 0.52 -15.49 9.66
C ILE A 171 0.98 -15.44 8.20
N LEU A 172 0.06 -15.12 7.30
CA LEU A 172 0.36 -15.03 5.88
C LEU A 172 1.33 -13.87 5.59
N LEU A 173 1.16 -12.69 6.20
CA LEU A 173 2.11 -11.58 6.10
C LEU A 173 3.52 -11.96 6.59
N LEU A 174 3.63 -12.74 7.67
CA LEU A 174 4.91 -13.27 8.12
C LEU A 174 5.53 -14.24 7.10
N GLY A 175 4.73 -15.11 6.48
CA GLY A 175 5.18 -15.91 5.33
C GLY A 175 5.74 -15.04 4.20
N GLY A 176 5.04 -13.94 3.89
CA GLY A 176 5.49 -12.94 2.92
C GLY A 176 6.83 -12.32 3.33
N GLY A 177 6.99 -11.95 4.59
CA GLY A 177 8.25 -11.45 5.15
C GLY A 177 9.42 -12.42 4.97
N ALA A 178 9.19 -13.71 5.20
CA ALA A 178 10.22 -14.75 5.00
C ALA A 178 10.63 -14.88 3.52
N ILE A 179 9.68 -14.83 2.59
CA ILE A 179 9.97 -14.81 1.14
C ILE A 179 10.73 -13.53 0.76
N GLY A 180 10.37 -12.38 1.35
CA GLY A 180 11.11 -11.13 1.16
C GLY A 180 12.57 -11.23 1.63
N ALA A 181 12.82 -11.91 2.75
CA ALA A 181 14.17 -12.19 3.24
C ALA A 181 14.94 -13.12 2.29
N TYR A 182 14.29 -14.14 1.74
CA TYR A 182 14.87 -15.00 0.70
C TYR A 182 15.28 -14.18 -0.53
N VAL A 183 14.39 -13.33 -1.05
CA VAL A 183 14.68 -12.41 -2.17
C VAL A 183 15.85 -11.49 -1.82
N GLY A 184 15.89 -10.93 -0.61
CA GLY A 184 17.00 -10.09 -0.15
C GLY A 184 18.34 -10.84 -0.09
N SER A 185 18.32 -12.11 0.31
CA SER A 185 19.51 -12.96 0.39
C SER A 185 20.15 -13.27 -0.97
N SER A 186 19.41 -13.10 -2.07
CA SER A 186 19.95 -13.27 -3.44
C SER A 186 21.17 -12.39 -3.73
N TYR A 187 21.28 -11.26 -3.03
CA TYR A 187 22.41 -10.34 -3.14
C TYR A 187 23.72 -10.83 -2.49
N ILE A 188 23.70 -11.97 -1.79
CA ILE A 188 24.91 -12.61 -1.23
C ILE A 188 25.77 -13.23 -2.35
N ASN A 189 25.15 -13.71 -3.43
CA ASN A 189 25.83 -14.26 -4.58
C ASN A 189 25.74 -13.28 -5.77
N SER A 190 26.88 -12.88 -6.32
CA SER A 190 26.94 -11.86 -7.38
C SER A 190 26.25 -12.29 -8.68
N GLU A 191 26.35 -13.56 -9.07
CA GLU A 191 25.73 -14.09 -10.29
C GLU A 191 24.20 -14.11 -10.16
N VAL A 192 23.69 -14.57 -9.02
CA VAL A 192 22.25 -14.57 -8.72
C VAL A 192 21.71 -13.13 -8.67
N ALA A 193 22.44 -12.22 -8.04
CA ALA A 193 22.09 -10.82 -7.94
C ALA A 193 22.01 -10.15 -9.33
N GLU A 194 23.01 -10.36 -10.18
CA GLU A 194 23.04 -9.80 -11.53
C GLU A 194 21.88 -10.33 -12.39
N GLY A 195 21.62 -11.65 -12.34
CA GLY A 195 20.48 -12.26 -13.02
C GLY A 195 19.14 -11.70 -12.56
N PHE A 196 18.97 -11.47 -11.26
CA PHE A 196 17.77 -10.86 -10.69
C PHE A 196 17.59 -9.39 -11.11
N GLU A 197 18.66 -8.60 -11.07
CA GLU A 197 18.63 -7.20 -11.51
C GLU A 197 18.27 -7.07 -12.98
N ARG A 198 18.87 -7.91 -13.84
CA ARG A 198 18.54 -7.98 -15.26
C ARG A 198 17.07 -8.34 -15.48
N ALA A 199 16.56 -9.35 -14.78
CA ALA A 199 15.14 -9.73 -14.85
C ALA A 199 14.22 -8.57 -14.43
N LYS A 200 14.56 -7.83 -13.37
CA LYS A 200 13.80 -6.63 -12.94
C LYS A 200 13.79 -5.52 -13.98
N ILE A 201 14.91 -5.30 -14.66
CA ILE A 201 15.02 -4.30 -15.73
C ILE A 201 14.16 -4.72 -16.93
N LEU A 202 14.26 -5.98 -17.36
CA LEU A 202 13.49 -6.49 -18.51
C LEU A 202 11.98 -6.50 -18.25
N ALA A 203 11.57 -6.91 -17.05
CA ALA A 203 10.16 -6.96 -16.64
C ALA A 203 9.44 -5.60 -16.66
N ARG A 204 10.19 -4.48 -16.69
CA ARG A 204 9.65 -3.13 -16.85
C ARG A 204 9.16 -2.83 -18.26
N PHE A 205 9.59 -3.60 -19.24
CA PHE A 205 9.17 -3.46 -20.63
C PHE A 205 8.15 -4.53 -21.00
N ASN A 206 8.36 -5.75 -20.51
CA ASN A 206 7.40 -6.83 -20.62
C ASN A 206 7.58 -7.78 -19.43
N PRO A 207 6.56 -7.94 -18.54
CA PRO A 207 6.63 -8.82 -17.38
C PRO A 207 7.08 -10.26 -17.69
N ASP A 208 6.67 -10.82 -18.84
CA ASP A 208 7.02 -12.18 -19.28
C ASP A 208 8.54 -12.39 -19.35
N LEU A 209 9.30 -11.33 -19.63
CA LEU A 209 10.76 -11.40 -19.75
C LEU A 209 11.48 -11.59 -18.41
N GLY A 210 10.81 -11.28 -17.29
CA GLY A 210 11.33 -11.51 -15.95
C GLY A 210 10.96 -12.88 -15.39
N GLU A 211 9.93 -13.54 -15.95
CA GLU A 211 9.31 -14.71 -15.34
C GLU A 211 10.17 -15.96 -15.35
N ASP A 212 11.20 -16.05 -16.19
CA ASP A 212 12.12 -17.20 -16.16
C ASP A 212 13.06 -17.14 -14.94
N ASN A 213 13.25 -15.96 -14.33
CA ASN A 213 14.08 -15.79 -13.13
C ASN A 213 13.31 -16.10 -11.83
N GLU A 214 13.80 -17.07 -11.06
CA GLU A 214 13.17 -17.51 -9.81
C GLU A 214 13.05 -16.40 -8.76
N ILE A 215 14.11 -15.62 -8.56
CA ILE A 215 14.14 -14.54 -7.55
C ILE A 215 13.14 -13.45 -7.91
N TRP A 216 13.02 -13.12 -9.20
CA TRP A 216 12.00 -12.22 -9.70
C TRP A 216 10.59 -12.74 -9.43
N ARG A 217 10.32 -14.02 -9.69
CA ARG A 217 9.03 -14.64 -9.38
C ARG A 217 8.70 -14.63 -7.88
N ALA A 218 9.69 -14.95 -7.04
CA ALA A 218 9.55 -14.89 -5.58
C ALA A 218 9.26 -13.45 -5.10
N MET A 219 9.95 -12.45 -5.66
CA MET A 219 9.69 -11.04 -5.41
C MET A 219 8.25 -10.66 -5.80
N THR A 220 7.79 -11.08 -6.98
CA THR A 220 6.43 -10.82 -7.45
C THR A 220 5.39 -11.38 -6.48
N GLY A 221 5.52 -12.64 -6.06
CA GLY A 221 4.62 -13.27 -5.08
C GLY A 221 4.65 -12.60 -3.70
N HIS A 222 5.84 -12.22 -3.23
CA HIS A 222 6.03 -11.43 -2.01
C HIS A 222 5.27 -10.10 -2.07
N LEU A 223 5.52 -9.29 -3.09
CA LEU A 223 4.93 -7.95 -3.23
C LEU A 223 3.40 -8.00 -3.25
N HIS A 224 2.84 -8.94 -4.02
CA HIS A 224 1.39 -9.13 -4.10
C HIS A 224 0.76 -9.42 -2.75
N THR A 225 1.34 -10.37 -2.02
CA THR A 225 0.78 -10.78 -0.74
C THR A 225 0.93 -9.69 0.32
N MET A 226 2.10 -9.04 0.37
CA MET A 226 2.38 -8.01 1.37
C MET A 226 1.40 -6.83 1.26
N VAL A 227 1.18 -6.31 0.05
CA VAL A 227 0.30 -5.16 -0.17
C VAL A 227 -1.17 -5.56 -0.01
N ALA A 228 -1.59 -6.69 -0.59
CA ALA A 228 -2.98 -7.12 -0.52
C ALA A 228 -3.41 -7.43 0.92
N LEU A 229 -2.63 -8.23 1.65
CA LEU A 229 -2.99 -8.62 3.01
C LEU A 229 -2.84 -7.49 4.02
N ALA A 230 -1.85 -6.59 3.89
CA ALA A 230 -1.74 -5.44 4.79
C ALA A 230 -2.91 -4.45 4.60
N THR A 231 -3.36 -4.28 3.36
CA THR A 231 -4.55 -3.47 3.05
C THR A 231 -5.82 -4.13 3.61
N THR A 232 -5.99 -5.44 3.41
CA THR A 232 -7.11 -6.20 4.01
C THR A 232 -7.08 -6.14 5.52
N MET A 233 -5.92 -6.33 6.14
CA MET A 233 -5.77 -6.25 7.60
C MET A 233 -6.15 -4.87 8.13
N THR A 234 -5.76 -3.80 7.44
CA THR A 234 -6.19 -2.43 7.78
C THR A 234 -7.69 -2.25 7.65
N PHE A 235 -8.30 -2.80 6.60
CA PHE A 235 -9.75 -2.82 6.44
C PHE A 235 -10.44 -3.55 7.60
N LEU A 236 -9.93 -4.72 8.01
CA LEU A 236 -10.45 -5.49 9.15
C LEU A 236 -10.28 -4.73 10.48
N ILE A 237 -9.18 -4.01 10.68
CA ILE A 237 -8.97 -3.11 11.83
C ILE A 237 -10.00 -1.97 11.80
N GLY A 238 -10.32 -1.43 10.61
CA GLY A 238 -11.40 -0.45 10.43
C GLY A 238 -12.76 -1.01 10.84
N ILE A 239 -13.10 -2.24 10.43
CA ILE A 239 -14.31 -2.94 10.88
C ILE A 239 -14.28 -3.13 12.40
N TYR A 240 -13.13 -3.49 12.98
CA TYR A 240 -12.95 -3.64 14.41
C TYR A 240 -13.32 -2.35 15.17
N ARG A 241 -12.93 -1.19 14.61
CA ARG A 241 -13.22 0.14 15.18
C ARG A 241 -14.71 0.51 15.07
N ILE A 242 -15.33 0.17 13.95
CA ILE A 242 -16.75 0.46 13.69
C ILE A 242 -17.66 -0.45 14.52
N GLY A 243 -17.41 -1.76 14.47
CA GLY A 243 -18.28 -2.82 15.00
C GLY A 243 -19.13 -3.48 13.90
N ILE A 244 -19.48 -4.73 14.14
CA ILE A 244 -20.43 -5.50 13.31
C ILE A 244 -21.85 -5.26 13.84
N LEU A 245 -22.88 -5.33 12.99
CA LEU A 245 -24.27 -5.24 13.44
C LEU A 245 -24.62 -6.34 14.46
N ASP A 246 -25.21 -5.97 15.60
CA ASP A 246 -25.76 -6.85 16.65
C ASP A 246 -27.25 -6.47 16.97
N GLY A 247 -28.11 -7.44 17.36
CA GLY A 247 -29.59 -7.29 17.52
C GLY A 247 -30.48 -8.34 16.81
N LYS A 248 -31.84 -8.17 16.81
CA LYS A 248 -32.80 -9.15 16.21
C LYS A 248 -32.67 -9.31 14.68
N LEU A 249 -32.50 -8.22 13.93
CA LEU A 249 -32.06 -8.24 12.51
C LEU A 249 -30.61 -8.74 12.37
N ALA A 250 -29.83 -8.72 13.45
CA ALA A 250 -28.47 -9.24 13.50
C ALA A 250 -28.37 -10.73 13.75
N ASN A 251 -29.46 -11.47 13.96
CA ASN A 251 -29.37 -12.93 13.92
C ASN A 251 -29.12 -13.42 12.49
N LEU A 252 -29.76 -12.80 11.49
CA LEU A 252 -29.47 -13.09 10.08
C LEU A 252 -28.22 -12.34 9.62
N ASN A 253 -28.13 -11.03 9.86
CA ASN A 253 -26.97 -10.23 9.45
C ASN A 253 -25.68 -10.60 10.20
N GLY A 254 -25.77 -11.09 11.43
CA GLY A 254 -24.62 -11.61 12.19
C GLY A 254 -24.19 -12.99 11.71
N LYS A 255 -25.12 -13.85 11.24
CA LYS A 255 -24.76 -15.09 10.51
C LYS A 255 -24.08 -14.75 9.19
N LEU A 256 -24.65 -13.81 8.43
CA LEU A 256 -24.04 -13.32 7.18
C LEU A 256 -22.67 -12.69 7.45
N ALA A 257 -22.51 -11.91 8.53
CA ALA A 257 -21.22 -11.31 8.88
C ALA A 257 -20.18 -12.39 9.21
N LYS A 258 -20.57 -13.45 9.94
CA LYS A 258 -19.69 -14.61 10.18
C LYS A 258 -19.30 -15.31 8.87
N ILE A 259 -20.26 -15.54 7.98
CA ILE A 259 -20.00 -16.15 6.66
C ILE A 259 -19.06 -15.25 5.85
N SER A 260 -19.31 -13.94 5.81
CA SER A 260 -18.46 -12.98 5.10
C SER A 260 -17.04 -12.92 5.67
N ILE A 261 -16.88 -13.01 7.01
CA ILE A 261 -15.55 -13.11 7.62
C ILE A 261 -14.85 -14.42 7.22
N LEU A 262 -15.58 -15.55 7.16
CA LEU A 262 -15.02 -16.81 6.67
C LEU A 262 -14.62 -16.71 5.18
N LEU A 263 -15.41 -16.00 4.37
CA LEU A 263 -15.06 -15.71 2.98
C LEU A 263 -13.82 -14.82 2.87
N VAL A 264 -13.63 -13.85 3.79
CA VAL A 264 -12.40 -13.06 3.87
C VAL A 264 -11.22 -13.96 4.21
N ILE A 265 -11.32 -14.80 5.23
CA ILE A 265 -10.26 -15.77 5.60
C ILE A 265 -9.92 -16.66 4.40
N PHE A 266 -10.93 -17.19 3.71
CA PHE A 266 -10.74 -17.98 2.51
C PHE A 266 -10.05 -17.17 1.41
N GLY A 267 -10.48 -15.93 1.17
CA GLY A 267 -9.85 -15.00 0.23
C GLY A 267 -8.40 -14.69 0.57
N GLU A 268 -8.06 -14.49 1.85
CA GLU A 268 -6.68 -14.27 2.32
C GLU A 268 -5.80 -15.50 2.01
N LEU A 269 -6.29 -16.70 2.34
CA LEU A 269 -5.59 -17.96 2.06
C LEU A 269 -5.37 -18.16 0.57
N VAL A 270 -6.41 -18.01 -0.25
CA VAL A 270 -6.32 -18.20 -1.70
C VAL A 270 -5.40 -17.14 -2.32
N MET A 271 -5.47 -15.88 -1.87
CA MET A 271 -4.60 -14.80 -2.32
C MET A 271 -3.12 -15.08 -2.02
N ALA A 272 -2.81 -15.52 -0.80
CA ALA A 272 -1.44 -15.85 -0.41
C ALA A 272 -0.93 -17.08 -1.16
N LEU A 273 -1.71 -18.16 -1.23
CA LEU A 273 -1.33 -19.38 -1.95
C LEU A 273 -1.10 -19.11 -3.45
N ALA A 274 -2.02 -18.39 -4.09
CA ALA A 274 -1.88 -17.99 -5.48
C ALA A 274 -0.59 -17.19 -5.69
N SER A 275 -0.39 -16.15 -4.88
CA SER A 275 0.80 -15.29 -4.99
C SER A 275 2.11 -16.04 -4.74
N TYR A 276 2.19 -16.87 -3.70
CA TYR A 276 3.41 -17.62 -3.38
C TYR A 276 3.71 -18.72 -4.38
N SER A 277 2.69 -19.33 -4.97
CA SER A 277 2.92 -20.35 -5.99
C SER A 277 3.59 -19.79 -7.25
N VAL A 278 3.51 -18.48 -7.51
CA VAL A 278 4.27 -17.83 -8.60
C VAL A 278 5.77 -18.06 -8.47
N TRP A 279 6.30 -18.15 -7.25
CA TRP A 279 7.71 -18.50 -7.02
C TRP A 279 8.09 -19.78 -7.80
N PHE A 280 7.29 -20.83 -7.65
CA PHE A 280 7.57 -22.15 -8.21
C PHE A 280 7.09 -22.29 -9.65
N PHE A 281 6.07 -21.53 -10.06
CA PHE A 281 5.43 -21.66 -11.36
C PHE A 281 5.40 -20.31 -12.09
N GLY A 282 6.27 -20.13 -13.08
CA GLY A 282 6.22 -18.96 -13.97
C GLY A 282 5.03 -19.01 -14.94
N LYS A 283 4.73 -17.90 -15.63
CA LYS A 283 3.70 -17.81 -16.68
C LYS A 283 2.29 -18.09 -16.21
N ILE A 284 2.03 -18.05 -14.90
CA ILE A 284 0.69 -18.22 -14.33
C ILE A 284 0.29 -17.11 -13.36
N ALA A 285 1.12 -16.10 -13.12
CA ALA A 285 0.90 -15.08 -12.09
C ALA A 285 -0.48 -14.44 -12.21
N HIS A 286 -0.80 -13.81 -13.34
CA HIS A 286 -2.11 -13.18 -13.54
C HIS A 286 -3.27 -14.17 -13.62
N LEU A 287 -3.04 -15.44 -13.97
CA LEU A 287 -4.10 -16.45 -14.03
C LEU A 287 -4.62 -16.84 -12.65
N ILE A 288 -3.73 -16.88 -11.66
CA ILE A 288 -4.06 -17.39 -10.32
C ILE A 288 -4.28 -16.26 -9.33
N ILE A 289 -3.51 -15.17 -9.44
CA ILE A 289 -3.61 -14.03 -8.54
C ILE A 289 -4.90 -13.25 -8.81
N THR A 290 -5.28 -13.02 -10.06
CA THR A 290 -6.49 -12.26 -10.41
C THR A 290 -7.78 -12.86 -9.81
N PRO A 291 -8.11 -14.15 -10.03
CA PRO A 291 -9.30 -14.73 -9.41
C PRO A 291 -9.21 -14.75 -7.89
N ALA A 292 -8.02 -14.96 -7.31
CA ALA A 292 -7.83 -14.89 -5.86
C ALA A 292 -8.12 -13.49 -5.30
N ALA A 293 -7.63 -12.45 -5.96
CA ALA A 293 -7.90 -11.06 -5.62
C ALA A 293 -9.39 -10.73 -5.76
N LEU A 294 -10.08 -11.21 -6.80
CA LEU A 294 -11.52 -11.02 -6.96
C LEU A 294 -12.33 -11.64 -5.81
N ILE A 295 -11.96 -12.85 -5.35
CA ILE A 295 -12.60 -13.48 -4.19
C ILE A 295 -12.39 -12.63 -2.93
N LEU A 296 -11.15 -12.20 -2.69
CA LEU A 296 -10.82 -11.39 -1.52
C LEU A 296 -11.59 -10.05 -1.53
N ILE A 297 -11.54 -9.32 -2.63
CA ILE A 297 -12.22 -8.01 -2.76
C ILE A 297 -13.76 -8.20 -2.72
N ALA A 298 -14.31 -9.31 -3.24
CA ALA A 298 -15.75 -9.61 -3.13
C ALA A 298 -16.14 -9.77 -1.66
N SER A 299 -15.36 -10.56 -0.93
CA SER A 299 -15.62 -10.86 0.48
C SER A 299 -15.54 -9.61 1.36
N THR A 300 -14.55 -8.73 1.14
CA THR A 300 -14.43 -7.46 1.87
C THR A 300 -15.53 -6.48 1.50
N LEU A 301 -15.95 -6.43 0.22
CA LEU A 301 -17.09 -5.63 -0.21
C LEU A 301 -18.37 -6.06 0.52
N ILE A 302 -18.71 -7.35 0.51
CA ILE A 302 -19.88 -7.87 1.21
C ILE A 302 -19.80 -7.54 2.70
N LEU A 303 -18.64 -7.76 3.34
CA LEU A 303 -18.45 -7.48 4.75
C LEU A 303 -18.63 -5.98 5.08
N SER A 304 -18.24 -5.07 4.19
CA SER A 304 -18.41 -3.62 4.38
C SER A 304 -19.88 -3.19 4.50
N PHE A 305 -20.82 -3.96 3.94
CA PHE A 305 -22.26 -3.69 4.05
C PHE A 305 -22.88 -4.26 5.34
N LEU A 306 -22.18 -5.14 6.05
CA LEU A 306 -22.67 -5.82 7.27
C LEU A 306 -22.20 -5.16 8.57
N MET A 307 -21.48 -4.04 8.49
CA MET A 307 -21.05 -3.22 9.62
C MET A 307 -22.20 -2.40 10.24
N HIS A 308 -22.03 -1.97 11.49
CA HIS A 308 -22.97 -1.06 12.15
C HIS A 308 -23.23 0.19 11.29
N GLY A 309 -24.50 0.45 10.99
CA GLY A 309 -24.90 1.44 10.01
C GLY A 309 -24.81 2.87 10.52
N TYR A 310 -24.25 3.76 9.70
CA TYR A 310 -24.34 5.21 9.90
C TYR A 310 -25.00 5.88 8.70
N GLY A 311 -25.81 6.90 8.95
CA GLY A 311 -26.37 7.76 7.93
C GLY A 311 -25.31 8.65 7.29
N LEU A 312 -25.48 8.98 6.00
CA LEU A 312 -24.55 9.82 5.27
C LEU A 312 -24.45 11.24 5.86
N LYS A 313 -25.55 11.80 6.38
CA LYS A 313 -25.53 13.13 7.01
C LYS A 313 -24.69 13.17 8.30
N GLU A 314 -24.67 12.09 9.08
CA GLU A 314 -23.82 12.00 10.27
C GLU A 314 -22.33 11.96 9.92
N SER A 315 -21.97 11.42 8.75
CA SER A 315 -20.57 11.28 8.33
C SER A 315 -19.84 12.59 8.12
N PHE A 316 -20.56 13.69 7.87
CA PHE A 316 -19.98 15.04 7.79
C PHE A 316 -19.79 15.68 9.16
N LYS A 317 -20.29 15.06 10.23
CA LYS A 317 -20.21 15.56 11.60
C LYS A 317 -19.33 14.69 12.50
N GLU A 318 -19.31 13.38 12.25
CA GLU A 318 -18.65 12.39 13.10
C GLU A 318 -17.64 11.56 12.29
N PRO A 319 -16.34 11.63 12.62
CA PRO A 319 -15.31 10.88 11.91
C PRO A 319 -15.47 9.36 11.95
N LYS A 320 -16.13 8.82 12.98
CA LYS A 320 -16.46 7.38 13.03
C LYS A 320 -17.46 7.01 11.92
N SER A 321 -18.45 7.86 11.65
CA SER A 321 -19.38 7.68 10.52
C SER A 321 -18.67 7.87 9.18
N LEU A 322 -17.71 8.80 9.09
CA LEU A 322 -16.82 8.91 7.92
C LEU A 322 -16.04 7.61 7.68
N LEU A 323 -15.42 7.01 8.69
CA LEU A 323 -14.68 5.74 8.55
C LEU A 323 -15.61 4.63 7.99
N PHE A 324 -16.84 4.54 8.49
CA PHE A 324 -17.84 3.60 7.97
C PHE A 324 -18.08 3.79 6.47
N TRP A 325 -18.28 5.03 6.01
CA TRP A 325 -18.44 5.34 4.59
C TRP A 325 -17.15 5.13 3.79
N GLY A 326 -16.00 5.43 4.37
CA GLY A 326 -14.68 5.17 3.77
C GLY A 326 -14.47 3.68 3.48
N LEU A 327 -14.81 2.80 4.44
CA LEU A 327 -14.72 1.34 4.27
C LEU A 327 -15.63 0.83 3.14
N ARG A 328 -16.85 1.38 3.01
CA ARG A 328 -17.80 1.01 1.94
C ARG A 328 -17.38 1.55 0.59
N LEU A 329 -17.24 2.87 0.48
CA LEU A 329 -16.87 3.55 -0.75
C LEU A 329 -15.52 3.06 -1.25
N GLY A 330 -14.53 2.89 -0.37
CA GLY A 330 -13.22 2.35 -0.73
C GLY A 330 -13.29 0.96 -1.36
N ASN A 331 -14.12 0.05 -0.84
CA ASN A 331 -14.32 -1.27 -1.47
C ASN A 331 -15.08 -1.19 -2.80
N ILE A 332 -16.14 -0.39 -2.88
CA ILE A 332 -16.87 -0.16 -4.15
C ILE A 332 -15.90 0.38 -5.21
N TRP A 333 -15.04 1.31 -4.82
CA TRP A 333 -14.08 1.95 -5.72
C TRP A 333 -12.96 1.00 -6.14
N THR A 334 -12.46 0.20 -5.20
CA THR A 334 -11.49 -0.87 -5.48
C THR A 334 -12.08 -1.85 -6.49
N TRP A 335 -13.36 -2.21 -6.36
CA TRP A 335 -14.05 -3.03 -7.35
C TRP A 335 -14.11 -2.37 -8.73
N ALA A 336 -14.63 -1.14 -8.79
CA ALA A 336 -14.91 -0.45 -10.04
C ALA A 336 -13.63 -0.05 -10.81
N PHE A 337 -12.58 0.38 -10.10
CA PHE A 337 -11.42 1.02 -10.71
C PHE A 337 -10.11 0.27 -10.48
N ILE A 338 -10.12 -0.88 -9.80
CA ILE A 338 -8.93 -1.73 -9.65
C ILE A 338 -9.28 -3.14 -10.10
N ALA A 339 -10.15 -3.83 -9.39
CA ALA A 339 -10.45 -5.24 -9.62
C ALA A 339 -10.99 -5.52 -11.03
N LEU A 340 -12.01 -4.77 -11.48
CA LEU A 340 -12.60 -4.94 -12.80
C LEU A 340 -11.63 -4.59 -13.93
N PRO A 341 -10.98 -3.41 -13.95
CA PRO A 341 -9.90 -3.13 -14.89
C PRO A 341 -8.82 -4.20 -14.94
N GLY A 342 -8.32 -4.65 -13.79
CA GLY A 342 -7.29 -5.67 -13.72
C GLY A 342 -7.74 -7.01 -14.28
N ALA A 343 -8.99 -7.40 -14.04
CA ALA A 343 -9.57 -8.59 -14.64
C ALA A 343 -9.71 -8.45 -16.16
N ILE A 344 -10.15 -7.28 -16.66
CA ILE A 344 -10.23 -7.00 -18.11
C ILE A 344 -8.84 -7.10 -18.74
N VAL A 345 -7.84 -6.42 -18.17
CA VAL A 345 -6.45 -6.49 -18.63
C VAL A 345 -5.97 -7.95 -18.62
N ALA A 346 -6.12 -8.68 -17.51
CA ALA A 346 -5.70 -10.07 -17.39
C ALA A 346 -6.36 -11.02 -18.42
N ILE A 347 -7.66 -10.82 -18.71
CA ILE A 347 -8.39 -11.61 -19.70
C ILE A 347 -7.96 -11.24 -21.13
N SER A 348 -7.70 -9.95 -21.41
CA SER A 348 -7.24 -9.48 -22.72
C SER A 348 -5.84 -9.97 -23.09
N LEU A 349 -5.04 -10.38 -22.10
CA LEU A 349 -3.68 -10.88 -22.28
C LEU A 349 -3.58 -12.35 -22.69
N ARG A 350 -4.68 -13.09 -22.67
CA ARG A 350 -4.72 -14.49 -23.11
C ARG A 350 -5.87 -14.67 -24.06
N LYS A 351 -5.70 -15.47 -25.12
CA LYS A 351 -6.82 -15.90 -25.96
C LYS A 351 -7.88 -16.56 -25.06
N PRO A 352 -9.04 -15.90 -24.82
CA PRO A 352 -10.15 -16.53 -24.16
C PRO A 352 -10.55 -17.80 -24.92
N ILE A 353 -11.00 -18.83 -24.20
CA ILE A 353 -11.45 -20.09 -24.82
C ILE A 353 -12.74 -19.86 -25.65
N PHE A 354 -13.52 -18.83 -25.31
CA PHE A 354 -14.87 -18.57 -25.85
C PHE A 354 -14.98 -17.32 -26.73
N PHE A 355 -13.91 -16.53 -26.84
CA PHE A 355 -13.86 -15.33 -27.66
C PHE A 355 -12.44 -15.17 -28.18
N ASN A 356 -12.23 -14.73 -29.42
CA ASN A 356 -10.91 -14.65 -30.04
C ASN A 356 -10.56 -13.18 -30.35
N PRO A 357 -10.33 -12.33 -29.33
CA PRO A 357 -9.84 -10.97 -29.55
C PRO A 357 -8.43 -11.03 -30.16
N GLU A 358 -8.03 -9.97 -30.88
CA GLU A 358 -6.68 -9.86 -31.41
C GLU A 358 -5.66 -9.97 -30.27
N PHE A 359 -4.97 -11.11 -30.24
CA PHE A 359 -3.93 -11.46 -29.29
C PHE A 359 -2.76 -10.48 -29.40
N ARG A 360 -2.31 -9.92 -28.25
CA ARG A 360 -1.14 -9.02 -28.19
C ARG A 360 -1.18 -7.92 -29.25
N ASN A 361 -2.33 -7.29 -29.43
CA ASN A 361 -2.31 -5.97 -30.06
C ASN A 361 -1.42 -5.09 -29.17
N GLU A 362 -0.42 -4.41 -29.75
CA GLU A 362 0.52 -3.55 -29.02
C GLU A 362 -0.23 -2.61 -28.06
N LEU A 363 -1.47 -2.23 -28.44
CA LEU A 363 -2.46 -1.51 -27.63
C LEU A 363 -2.66 -2.04 -26.19
N TRP A 364 -2.70 -3.36 -26.02
CA TRP A 364 -2.95 -4.01 -24.72
C TRP A 364 -1.69 -4.26 -23.89
N ASP A 365 -0.51 -4.38 -24.50
CA ASP A 365 0.75 -4.56 -23.78
C ASP A 365 1.11 -3.30 -22.96
N TRP A 366 0.78 -2.11 -23.48
CA TRP A 366 0.94 -0.86 -22.72
C TRP A 366 -0.10 -0.70 -21.61
N ALA A 367 -1.36 -1.04 -21.88
CA ALA A 367 -2.40 -1.03 -20.87
C ALA A 367 -2.09 -2.02 -19.74
N GLU A 368 -1.51 -3.18 -20.08
CA GLU A 368 -0.97 -4.12 -19.12
C GLU A 368 0.16 -3.50 -18.31
N LEU A 369 1.17 -2.95 -18.94
CA LEU A 369 2.32 -2.40 -18.24
C LEU A 369 1.94 -1.23 -17.32
N SER A 370 1.12 -0.30 -17.82
CA SER A 370 0.67 0.87 -17.08
C SER A 370 -0.21 0.47 -15.90
N TYR A 371 -1.18 -0.41 -16.12
CA TYR A 371 -2.04 -0.94 -15.08
C TYR A 371 -1.23 -1.75 -14.06
N ASN A 372 -0.39 -2.70 -14.51
CA ASN A 372 0.39 -3.60 -13.65
C ASN A 372 1.35 -2.86 -12.73
N ILE A 373 1.81 -1.65 -13.10
CA ILE A 373 2.65 -0.80 -12.25
C ILE A 373 1.77 0.12 -11.38
N GLY A 374 0.77 0.77 -11.97
CA GLY A 374 0.00 1.84 -11.31
C GLY A 374 -0.91 1.35 -10.19
N HIS A 375 -1.50 0.16 -10.30
CA HIS A 375 -2.46 -0.33 -9.30
C HIS A 375 -1.82 -0.57 -7.93
N TRP A 376 -0.53 -0.95 -7.86
CA TRP A 376 0.20 -1.07 -6.59
C TRP A 376 0.20 0.23 -5.80
N HIS A 377 0.47 1.33 -6.49
CA HIS A 377 0.52 2.66 -5.88
C HIS A 377 -0.87 3.07 -5.39
N ILE A 378 -1.91 2.77 -6.16
CA ILE A 378 -3.30 2.98 -5.76
C ILE A 378 -3.63 2.20 -4.48
N ILE A 379 -3.24 0.92 -4.38
CA ILE A 379 -3.52 0.11 -3.19
C ILE A 379 -2.74 0.63 -1.97
N VAL A 380 -1.49 1.07 -2.13
CA VAL A 380 -0.72 1.68 -1.04
C VAL A 380 -1.35 3.00 -0.57
N VAL A 381 -1.89 3.81 -1.49
CA VAL A 381 -2.64 5.03 -1.14
C VAL A 381 -3.94 4.67 -0.40
N LEU A 382 -4.68 3.65 -0.86
CA LEU A 382 -5.88 3.15 -0.17
C LEU A 382 -5.55 2.71 1.26
N TRP A 383 -4.45 1.98 1.45
CA TRP A 383 -3.98 1.56 2.77
C TRP A 383 -3.70 2.78 3.67
N GLY A 384 -2.90 3.75 3.19
CA GLY A 384 -2.55 4.94 3.96
C GLY A 384 -3.77 5.80 4.33
N VAL A 385 -4.68 6.06 3.37
CA VAL A 385 -5.89 6.85 3.61
C VAL A 385 -6.85 6.11 4.56
N MET A 386 -7.02 4.79 4.41
CA MET A 386 -7.85 4.02 5.34
C MET A 386 -7.30 4.08 6.76
N LEU A 387 -5.98 3.95 6.92
CA LEU A 387 -5.34 4.07 8.22
C LEU A 387 -5.52 5.46 8.83
N LEU A 388 -5.42 6.52 8.01
CA LEU A 388 -5.76 7.89 8.44
C LEU A 388 -7.20 7.99 8.95
N LEU A 389 -8.17 7.43 8.22
CA LEU A 389 -9.58 7.45 8.66
C LEU A 389 -9.79 6.71 9.99
N ILE A 390 -9.06 5.60 10.21
CA ILE A 390 -9.07 4.87 11.48
C ILE A 390 -8.58 5.76 12.62
N TYR A 391 -7.51 6.54 12.39
CA TYR A 391 -6.96 7.46 13.38
C TYR A 391 -7.93 8.60 13.68
N LEU A 392 -8.57 9.16 12.64
CA LEU A 392 -9.54 10.23 12.79
C LEU A 392 -10.82 9.79 13.50
N ALA A 393 -11.19 8.50 13.46
CA ALA A 393 -12.39 7.99 14.14
C ALA A 393 -12.42 8.29 15.65
N ASP A 394 -11.26 8.59 16.23
CA ASP A 394 -11.08 8.91 17.66
C ASP A 394 -11.20 10.40 17.95
N VAL A 395 -11.19 11.23 16.92
CA VAL A 395 -11.23 12.68 17.03
C VAL A 395 -12.68 13.14 16.91
N ARG A 396 -13.29 13.57 18.02
CA ARG A 396 -14.67 14.09 18.00
C ARG A 396 -14.71 15.53 17.46
N SER A 397 -14.52 15.69 16.16
CA SER A 397 -14.50 16.99 15.49
C SER A 397 -15.16 16.97 14.11
N LYS A 398 -16.04 17.95 13.85
CA LYS A 398 -16.61 18.17 12.52
C LYS A 398 -15.54 18.52 11.49
N LEU A 399 -14.50 19.24 11.91
CA LEU A 399 -13.37 19.56 11.03
C LEU A 399 -12.59 18.30 10.64
N ALA A 400 -12.35 17.38 11.60
CA ALA A 400 -11.75 16.08 11.29
C ALA A 400 -12.59 15.31 10.26
N SER A 401 -13.93 15.35 10.39
CA SER A 401 -14.84 14.74 9.42
C SER A 401 -14.74 15.37 8.05
N ALA A 402 -14.74 16.71 7.97
CA ALA A 402 -14.69 17.43 6.71
C ALA A 402 -13.37 17.20 5.95
N PHE A 403 -12.23 17.29 6.63
CA PHE A 403 -10.93 17.05 6.01
C PHE A 403 -10.64 15.56 5.74
N GLY A 404 -11.21 14.67 6.54
CA GLY A 404 -11.21 13.25 6.25
C GLY A 404 -12.04 12.92 4.99
N TRP A 405 -13.20 13.57 4.80
CA TRP A 405 -13.96 13.50 3.54
C TRP A 405 -13.18 14.08 2.36
N LEU A 406 -12.47 15.19 2.56
CA LEU A 406 -11.61 15.77 1.54
C LEU A 406 -10.52 14.78 1.08
N SER A 407 -9.90 14.10 2.05
CA SER A 407 -8.92 13.03 1.81
C SER A 407 -9.54 11.87 1.03
N LEU A 408 -10.72 11.41 1.45
CA LEU A 408 -11.43 10.29 0.82
C LEU A 408 -11.88 10.63 -0.60
N ILE A 409 -12.55 11.76 -0.83
CA ILE A 409 -13.01 12.19 -2.15
C ILE A 409 -11.82 12.42 -3.09
N GLY A 410 -10.78 13.08 -2.60
CA GLY A 410 -9.53 13.26 -3.36
C GLY A 410 -8.92 11.92 -3.76
N MET A 411 -8.84 10.96 -2.83
CA MET A 411 -8.36 9.61 -3.11
C MET A 411 -9.22 8.89 -4.15
N LEU A 412 -10.56 8.88 -3.98
CA LEU A 412 -11.47 8.22 -4.92
C LEU A 412 -11.32 8.85 -6.32
N GLY A 413 -11.41 10.17 -6.43
CA GLY A 413 -11.25 10.86 -7.71
C GLY A 413 -9.89 10.63 -8.36
N ALA A 414 -8.79 10.74 -7.61
CA ALA A 414 -7.45 10.57 -8.14
C ALA A 414 -7.20 9.13 -8.62
N THR A 415 -7.62 8.14 -7.85
CA THR A 415 -7.41 6.73 -8.19
C THR A 415 -8.26 6.29 -9.39
N ALA A 416 -9.52 6.73 -9.48
CA ALA A 416 -10.36 6.50 -10.66
C ALA A 416 -9.78 7.19 -11.89
N ALA A 417 -9.44 8.48 -11.79
CA ALA A 417 -8.94 9.25 -12.92
C ALA A 417 -7.59 8.73 -13.41
N ALA A 418 -6.68 8.35 -12.51
CA ALA A 418 -5.41 7.74 -12.87
C ALA A 418 -5.61 6.37 -13.52
N ASN A 419 -6.52 5.54 -13.00
CA ASN A 419 -6.78 4.23 -13.61
C ASN A 419 -7.41 4.35 -15.00
N LEU A 420 -8.43 5.19 -15.15
CA LEU A 420 -9.05 5.45 -16.45
C LEU A 420 -8.03 6.02 -17.45
N TYR A 421 -7.12 6.90 -17.03
CA TYR A 421 -6.03 7.38 -17.87
C TYR A 421 -5.10 6.25 -18.34
N MET A 422 -4.76 5.31 -17.45
CA MET A 422 -3.94 4.14 -17.77
C MET A 422 -4.65 3.17 -18.71
N LEU A 423 -5.98 3.08 -18.68
CA LEU A 423 -6.74 2.20 -19.60
C LEU A 423 -7.07 2.85 -20.94
N ALA A 424 -7.32 4.17 -20.95
CA ALA A 424 -7.86 4.87 -22.11
C ALA A 424 -6.79 5.38 -23.08
N ASN A 425 -5.53 5.48 -22.65
CA ASN A 425 -4.46 5.88 -23.56
C ASN A 425 -4.01 4.69 -24.40
N PRO A 426 -4.12 4.76 -25.74
CA PRO A 426 -3.45 3.79 -26.59
C PRO A 426 -1.92 3.99 -26.47
N PRO A 427 -1.09 2.95 -26.63
CA PRO A 427 0.33 3.08 -26.87
C PRO A 427 0.56 3.96 -28.07
N GLY A 428 0.97 5.18 -27.78
CA GLY A 428 1.82 5.92 -28.68
C GLY A 428 3.29 5.57 -28.40
N PRO A 429 4.19 6.00 -29.30
CA PRO A 429 5.59 6.18 -28.93
C PRO A 429 5.64 6.93 -27.59
N TYR A 430 6.53 6.51 -26.68
CA TYR A 430 6.74 7.21 -25.41
C TYR A 430 6.85 8.71 -25.70
N SER A 431 5.81 9.46 -25.33
CA SER A 431 5.79 10.90 -25.52
C SER A 431 6.56 11.49 -24.36
N PRO A 432 7.65 12.20 -24.63
CA PRO A 432 8.36 12.88 -23.59
C PRO A 432 7.43 13.94 -22.98
N ASN A 433 7.10 13.71 -21.71
CA ASN A 433 6.30 14.54 -20.80
C ASN A 433 4.83 14.11 -20.74
N PRO A 434 4.53 12.94 -20.16
CA PRO A 434 3.14 12.54 -19.90
C PRO A 434 2.42 13.57 -19.00
N TYR A 435 3.15 14.40 -18.25
CA TYR A 435 2.61 15.43 -17.36
C TYR A 435 2.00 16.63 -18.09
N SER A 436 2.30 16.86 -19.37
CA SER A 436 1.62 17.88 -20.19
C SER A 436 0.38 17.32 -20.88
N ASN A 437 -0.55 16.79 -20.09
CA ASN A 437 -1.77 16.16 -20.59
C ASN A 437 -3.01 16.77 -19.92
N PHE A 438 -3.99 17.17 -20.72
CA PHE A 438 -5.23 17.79 -20.25
C PHE A 438 -5.96 16.94 -19.20
N TRP A 439 -5.98 15.62 -19.35
CA TRP A 439 -6.59 14.72 -18.36
C TRP A 439 -5.85 14.75 -17.03
N LEU A 440 -4.52 14.75 -17.06
CA LEU A 440 -3.71 14.81 -15.85
C LEU A 440 -3.89 16.15 -15.13
N SER A 441 -3.73 17.27 -15.85
CA SER A 441 -3.79 18.61 -15.26
C SER A 441 -5.19 19.01 -14.77
N THR A 442 -6.24 18.49 -15.41
CA THR A 442 -7.63 18.95 -15.17
C THR A 442 -8.45 17.98 -14.34
N ILE A 443 -8.02 16.72 -14.22
CA ILE A 443 -8.74 15.69 -13.47
C ILE A 443 -7.85 15.06 -12.40
N VAL A 444 -6.71 14.46 -12.78
CA VAL A 444 -5.86 13.71 -11.82
C VAL A 444 -5.24 14.65 -10.78
N GLU A 445 -4.57 15.71 -11.21
CA GLU A 445 -3.87 16.65 -10.33
C GLU A 445 -4.81 17.38 -9.36
N PRO A 446 -5.97 17.91 -9.77
CA PRO A 446 -6.91 18.52 -8.83
C PRO A 446 -7.36 17.56 -7.72
N PHE A 447 -7.63 16.29 -8.04
CA PHE A 447 -7.97 15.30 -7.00
C PHE A 447 -6.78 14.93 -6.12
N LEU A 448 -5.55 14.86 -6.66
CA LEU A 448 -4.34 14.66 -5.87
C LEU A 448 -4.09 15.85 -4.91
N ILE A 449 -4.32 17.09 -5.36
CA ILE A 449 -4.25 18.30 -4.54
C ILE A 449 -5.30 18.23 -3.43
N LEU A 450 -6.54 17.90 -3.78
CA LEU A 450 -7.65 17.75 -2.83
C LEU A 450 -7.31 16.72 -1.74
N MET A 451 -6.81 15.55 -2.15
CA MET A 451 -6.36 14.49 -1.25
C MET A 451 -5.24 14.98 -0.34
N SER A 452 -4.22 15.66 -0.90
CA SER A 452 -3.05 16.13 -0.15
C SER A 452 -3.43 17.18 0.90
N ILE A 453 -4.28 18.14 0.56
CA ILE A 453 -4.82 19.14 1.50
C ILE A 453 -5.63 18.43 2.60
N GLY A 454 -6.47 17.47 2.23
CA GLY A 454 -7.26 16.68 3.17
C GLY A 454 -6.38 15.94 4.17
N ILE A 455 -5.35 15.25 3.68
CA ILE A 455 -4.42 14.47 4.52
C ILE A 455 -3.64 15.40 5.46
N ALA A 456 -3.09 16.50 4.93
CA ALA A 456 -2.32 17.45 5.73
C ALA A 456 -3.16 18.09 6.84
N ALA A 457 -4.37 18.55 6.53
CA ALA A 457 -5.28 19.12 7.52
C ALA A 457 -5.75 18.07 8.53
N SER A 458 -6.05 16.85 8.09
CA SER A 458 -6.43 15.73 8.96
C SER A 458 -5.32 15.38 9.95
N TYR A 459 -4.07 15.35 9.50
CA TYR A 459 -2.90 15.16 10.35
C TYR A 459 -2.78 16.25 11.42
N LEU A 460 -2.85 17.53 11.03
CA LEU A 460 -2.76 18.64 11.97
C LEU A 460 -3.89 18.60 13.02
N ILE A 461 -5.11 18.30 12.59
CA ILE A 461 -6.25 18.15 13.49
C ILE A 461 -6.04 16.96 14.43
N PHE A 462 -5.59 15.82 13.91
CA PHE A 462 -5.28 14.66 14.74
C PHE A 462 -4.25 15.00 15.80
N LEU A 463 -3.16 15.71 15.45
CA LEU A 463 -2.15 16.17 16.41
C LEU A 463 -2.77 17.05 17.49
N ILE A 464 -3.47 18.12 17.10
CA ILE A 464 -4.05 19.12 18.04
C ILE A 464 -4.98 18.44 19.05
N TYR A 465 -5.79 17.47 18.62
CA TYR A 465 -6.72 16.77 19.50
C TYR A 465 -6.07 15.63 20.29
N SER A 466 -4.86 15.19 19.93
CA SER A 466 -4.15 14.13 20.64
C SER A 466 -3.19 14.66 21.70
N THR A 467 -2.83 15.93 21.62
CA THR A 467 -1.93 16.62 22.58
C THR A 467 -2.67 17.47 23.61
N LYS A 468 -4.00 17.54 23.51
CA LYS A 468 -4.90 18.13 24.52
C LYS A 468 -5.43 17.02 25.41
#